data_AF-A0A2T4C014-F1
#
_entry.id   AF-A0A2T4C014-F1
#
_cell.length_a   1.000
_cell.length_b   1.000
_cell.length_c   1.000
_cell.angle_alpha   90.00
_cell.angle_beta   90.00
_cell.angle_gamma   90.00
#
_symmetry.space_group_name_H-M   'P 1'
#
loop_
_entity.id
_entity.type
_entity.pdbx_description
1 polymer ?
#
loop_
_entity_poly.entity_id
_entity_poly.type
_entity_poly.pdbx_seq_one_letter_code
_entity_poly.pdbx_strand_id
1 'polypeptide(L)'
;MYLYANQNSCLTFRATTPSTAPTADLDPAATKERFCGHSNPTTIPLARPIELANMASDAAVEPRQATREEMRDARLPLAYRDSCAHLLIPLNKCRRETWYAPWKCTDERHSYEKCQYVEFKKRVAKMNELRESKEGARSN
;
A
#
# COMPACT_ATOMS: atom_id res chain seq x y z
N MET A 1 14.64 39.22 25.61
CA MET A 1 15.37 37.93 25.65
C MET A 1 14.30 36.84 25.72
N TYR A 2 14.07 35.96 24.76
CA TYR A 2 14.97 35.28 23.81
C TYR A 2 14.30 35.06 22.44
N LEU A 3 15.07 35.27 21.36
CA LEU A 3 14.89 34.67 20.04
C LEU A 3 15.54 33.28 20.06
N TYR A 4 14.96 32.21 19.50
CA TYR A 4 15.67 31.05 18.88
C TYR A 4 14.63 30.20 18.12
N ALA A 5 14.48 30.33 16.79
CA ALA A 5 15.28 29.74 15.72
C ALA A 5 15.12 28.21 15.56
N ASN A 6 14.13 27.85 14.74
CA ASN A 6 14.09 26.84 13.66
C ASN A 6 15.06 25.63 13.75
N GLN A 7 14.48 24.44 13.81
CA GLN A 7 15.11 23.13 14.00
C GLN A 7 15.79 22.55 12.74
N ASN A 8 16.36 23.42 11.89
CA ASN A 8 17.26 23.04 10.80
C ASN A 8 18.70 23.08 11.29
N SER A 9 19.21 21.97 11.84
CA SER A 9 20.66 21.83 12.09
C SER A 9 21.10 20.37 12.08
N CYS A 10 21.82 20.00 11.01
CA CYS A 10 22.63 18.79 10.92
C CYS A 10 23.80 18.89 11.92
N LEU A 11 23.79 18.08 12.97
CA LEU A 11 24.97 17.89 13.80
C LEU A 11 25.88 16.83 13.17
N THR A 12 26.99 17.32 12.62
CA THR A 12 28.16 16.53 12.25
C THR A 12 28.84 15.98 13.50
N PHE A 13 28.85 14.67 13.69
CA PHE A 13 29.82 14.02 14.57
C PHE A 13 30.99 13.51 13.73
N ARG A 14 32.11 14.24 13.80
CA ARG A 14 33.40 13.82 13.25
C ARG A 14 34.08 12.96 14.32
N ALA A 15 34.23 11.66 14.08
CA ALA A 15 35.03 10.78 14.92
C ALA A 15 36.52 11.04 14.66
N THR A 16 37.30 11.22 15.72
CA THR A 16 38.76 11.42 15.64
C THR A 16 39.48 10.28 16.34
N THR A 17 40.28 9.55 15.54
CA THR A 17 41.55 8.85 15.85
C THR A 17 41.52 7.47 16.55
N PRO A 18 42.64 6.70 16.58
CA PRO A 18 43.54 6.33 15.47
C PRO A 18 44.02 4.85 15.50
N SER A 19 44.57 4.38 14.37
CA SER A 19 45.72 3.44 14.22
C SER A 19 45.76 2.13 15.04
N THR A 20 45.44 0.99 14.42
CA THR A 20 46.38 -0.08 14.02
C THR A 20 45.60 -1.26 13.42
N ALA A 21 46.01 -1.73 12.23
CA ALA A 21 45.58 -3.01 11.63
C ALA A 21 46.52 -4.13 12.16
N PRO A 22 46.15 -5.44 12.17
CA PRO A 22 45.88 -6.18 10.93
C PRO A 22 44.88 -7.38 11.02
N THR A 23 44.72 -8.01 9.85
CA THR A 23 44.14 -9.34 9.50
C THR A 23 42.62 -9.53 9.53
N ALA A 24 42.08 -9.50 8.29
CA ALA A 24 41.09 -10.41 7.70
C ALA A 24 40.17 -11.19 8.66
N ASP A 25 38.87 -10.96 8.53
CA ASP A 25 37.89 -12.01 8.21
C ASP A 25 36.63 -11.36 7.59
N LEU A 26 36.21 -11.92 6.46
CA LEU A 26 34.99 -11.61 5.74
C LEU A 26 33.84 -12.38 6.42
N ASP A 27 32.76 -11.71 6.81
CA ASP A 27 31.44 -12.35 6.87
C ASP A 27 30.29 -11.35 6.57
N PRO A 28 29.38 -11.67 5.62
CA PRO A 28 28.30 -10.79 5.18
C PRO A 28 26.92 -11.24 5.73
N ALA A 29 26.38 -10.61 6.76
CA ALA A 29 24.94 -10.71 7.08
C ALA A 29 24.48 -9.70 8.15
N ALA A 30 23.24 -9.21 8.00
CA ALA A 30 22.42 -8.40 8.92
C ALA A 30 22.73 -6.89 8.94
N THR A 31 22.14 -6.04 8.11
CA THR A 31 20.70 -5.79 7.80
C THR A 31 19.90 -5.29 9.02
N LYS A 32 19.65 -3.97 9.10
CA LYS A 32 18.33 -3.33 9.28
C LYS A 32 18.49 -1.80 9.44
N GLU A 33 18.56 -1.06 8.34
CA GLU A 33 18.47 0.39 8.41
C GLU A 33 17.05 0.83 8.73
N ARG A 34 16.91 1.55 9.83
CA ARG A 34 15.69 2.24 10.24
C ARG A 34 15.70 3.63 9.62
N PHE A 35 15.02 3.81 8.49
CA PHE A 35 14.92 5.12 7.87
C PHE A 35 13.74 5.92 8.46
N CYS A 36 14.06 6.95 9.25
CA CYS A 36 13.13 8.02 9.60
C CYS A 36 13.28 9.16 8.57
N GLY A 37 12.32 9.28 7.65
CA GLY A 37 12.01 10.56 6.98
C GLY A 37 12.57 10.77 5.56
N HIS A 38 11.65 11.11 4.66
CA HIS A 38 11.82 11.90 3.43
C HIS A 38 12.89 11.45 2.43
N SER A 39 12.66 10.30 1.78
CA SER A 39 13.06 10.14 0.38
C SER A 39 11.95 10.69 -0.52
N ASN A 40 12.34 11.60 -1.40
CA ASN A 40 11.51 12.12 -2.47
C ASN A 40 11.05 10.93 -3.34
N PRO A 41 9.74 10.67 -3.54
CA PRO A 41 9.30 9.47 -4.26
C PRO A 41 9.44 9.59 -5.79
N THR A 42 10.31 10.47 -6.30
CA THR A 42 10.40 10.79 -7.72
C THR A 42 11.25 9.84 -8.57
N THR A 43 11.74 8.72 -8.03
CA THR A 43 12.37 7.71 -8.89
C THR A 43 11.97 6.29 -8.50
N ILE A 44 10.66 6.05 -8.43
CA ILE A 44 10.14 4.76 -8.89
C ILE A 44 10.31 4.77 -10.41
N PRO A 45 10.97 3.78 -11.04
CA PRO A 45 10.99 3.71 -12.49
C PRO A 45 9.57 3.40 -12.99
N LEU A 46 8.81 4.46 -13.24
CA LEU A 46 7.60 4.43 -14.04
C LEU A 46 8.01 4.26 -15.50
N ALA A 47 8.37 3.04 -15.87
CA ALA A 47 8.46 2.62 -17.25
C ALA A 47 8.01 1.16 -17.35
N ARG A 48 6.74 0.92 -17.01
CA ARG A 48 5.96 -0.01 -17.83
C ARG A 48 5.24 0.85 -18.86
N PRO A 49 5.55 0.71 -20.15
CA PRO A 49 4.90 1.50 -21.19
C PRO A 49 3.38 1.32 -21.10
N ILE A 50 2.69 2.45 -21.30
CA ILE A 50 1.25 2.51 -21.50
C ILE A 50 0.99 1.94 -22.90
N GLU A 51 1.10 0.63 -23.04
CA GLU A 51 0.34 -0.08 -24.06
C GLU A 51 -0.95 -0.52 -23.40
N LEU A 52 -2.01 0.17 -23.78
CA LEU A 52 -3.37 -0.02 -23.33
C LEU A 52 -3.88 -1.37 -23.87
N ALA A 53 -3.41 -2.46 -23.27
CA ALA A 53 -4.00 -3.77 -23.47
C ALA A 53 -5.33 -3.78 -22.70
N ASN A 54 -6.39 -3.48 -23.43
CA ASN A 54 -7.76 -3.87 -23.10
C ASN A 54 -7.79 -5.38 -22.93
N MET A 55 -7.49 -5.85 -21.72
CA MET A 55 -7.82 -7.22 -21.33
C MET A 55 -9.33 -7.24 -21.14
N ALA A 56 -10.00 -7.82 -22.14
CA ALA A 56 -11.36 -8.27 -22.05
C ALA A 56 -11.46 -9.22 -20.84
N SER A 57 -11.86 -8.65 -19.71
CA SER A 57 -12.39 -9.43 -18.60
C SER A 57 -13.88 -9.13 -18.61
N ASP A 58 -14.63 -10.22 -18.77
CA ASP A 58 -16.07 -10.39 -18.71
C ASP A 58 -16.85 -9.11 -18.42
N ALA A 59 -17.83 -8.81 -19.29
CA ALA A 59 -18.80 -7.73 -19.17
C ALA A 59 -19.55 -7.79 -17.82
N ALA A 60 -18.86 -7.39 -16.77
CA ALA A 60 -19.40 -7.10 -15.47
C ALA A 60 -19.86 -5.66 -15.55
N VAL A 61 -21.13 -5.45 -15.25
CA VAL A 61 -21.66 -4.15 -14.83
C VAL A 61 -20.67 -3.61 -13.80
N GLU A 62 -19.76 -2.71 -14.21
CA GLU A 62 -18.81 -2.10 -13.29
C GLU A 62 -19.67 -1.30 -12.32
N PRO A 63 -19.80 -1.75 -11.05
CA PRO A 63 -20.58 -1.01 -10.09
C PRO A 63 -19.88 0.33 -9.90
N ARG A 64 -20.67 1.42 -9.85
CA ARG A 64 -20.17 2.79 -9.72
C ARG A 64 -19.04 2.84 -8.69
N GLN A 65 -17.82 3.10 -9.14
CA GLN A 65 -16.70 3.31 -8.23
C GLN A 65 -16.92 4.60 -7.44
N ALA A 66 -16.63 4.56 -6.14
CA ALA A 66 -16.76 5.73 -5.28
C ALA A 66 -15.76 6.80 -5.71
N THR A 67 -16.18 8.06 -5.75
CA THR A 67 -15.24 9.14 -6.05
C THR A 67 -14.25 9.34 -4.90
N ARG A 68 -13.13 10.00 -5.19
CA ARG A 68 -12.10 10.29 -4.17
C ARG A 68 -12.69 11.12 -3.02
N GLU A 69 -13.57 12.05 -3.35
CA GLU A 69 -14.25 12.95 -2.42
C GLU A 69 -15.19 12.13 -1.52
N GLU A 70 -16.00 11.24 -2.08
CA GLU A 70 -16.90 10.36 -1.32
C GLU A 70 -16.13 9.48 -0.31
N MET A 71 -14.98 8.93 -0.69
CA MET A 71 -14.12 8.13 0.20
C MET A 71 -13.48 8.97 1.32
N ARG A 72 -13.12 10.23 1.03
CA ARG A 72 -12.59 11.17 2.02
C ARG A 72 -13.66 11.57 3.02
N ASP A 73 -14.85 11.90 2.53
CA ASP A 73 -15.97 12.38 3.34
C ASP A 73 -16.51 11.27 4.25
N ALA A 74 -16.50 10.02 3.77
CA ALA A 74 -16.76 8.83 4.56
C ALA A 74 -15.63 8.43 5.52
N ARG A 75 -14.51 9.17 5.52
CA ARG A 75 -13.31 8.94 6.35
C ARG A 75 -12.80 7.49 6.29
N LEU A 76 -12.75 6.91 5.10
CA LEU A 76 -12.19 5.57 4.92
C LEU A 76 -10.67 5.57 5.15
N PRO A 77 -10.12 4.63 5.94
CA PRO A 77 -8.67 4.50 6.10
C PRO A 77 -8.04 4.00 4.80
N LEU A 78 -6.75 4.29 4.61
CA LEU A 78 -6.04 4.02 3.35
C LEU A 78 -6.12 2.56 2.89
N ALA A 79 -6.14 1.61 3.85
CA ALA A 79 -6.20 0.19 3.57
C ALA A 79 -7.52 -0.30 2.93
N TYR A 80 -8.61 0.48 3.00
CA TYR A 80 -9.92 0.10 2.46
C TYR A 80 -10.38 0.99 1.30
N ARG A 81 -9.46 1.75 0.69
CA ARG A 81 -9.72 2.58 -0.49
C ARG A 81 -9.49 1.80 -1.79
N ASP A 82 -10.03 0.59 -1.83
CA ASP A 82 -9.97 -0.31 -2.98
C ASP A 82 -11.09 0.02 -3.99
N SER A 83 -11.08 -0.64 -5.15
CA SER A 83 -12.17 -0.53 -6.15
C SER A 83 -13.54 -0.90 -5.55
N CYS A 84 -13.56 -1.70 -4.48
CA CYS A 84 -14.75 -2.11 -3.73
C CYS A 84 -15.29 -1.07 -2.72
N ALA A 85 -14.66 0.11 -2.59
CA ALA A 85 -15.02 1.11 -1.58
C ALA A 85 -16.47 1.62 -1.66
N HIS A 86 -17.09 1.56 -2.85
CA HIS A 86 -18.48 1.94 -3.07
C HIS A 86 -19.50 1.08 -2.32
N LEU A 87 -19.18 -0.19 -2.01
CA LEU A 87 -20.01 -1.08 -1.18
C LEU A 87 -19.75 -0.89 0.33
N LEU A 88 -18.57 -0.37 0.68
CA LEU A 88 -18.20 -0.16 2.08
C LEU A 88 -18.89 1.07 2.69
N ILE A 89 -19.12 2.12 1.88
CA ILE A 89 -19.85 3.32 2.32
C ILE A 89 -21.28 2.99 2.81
N PRO A 90 -22.14 2.27 2.06
CA PRO A 90 -23.46 1.88 2.54
C PRO A 90 -23.41 0.88 3.70
N LEU A 91 -22.45 -0.07 3.71
CA LEU A 91 -22.26 -0.98 4.84
C LEU A 91 -21.96 -0.22 6.15
N ASN A 92 -21.11 0.81 6.10
CA ASN A 92 -20.81 1.63 7.26
C ASN A 92 -21.98 2.52 7.70
N LYS A 93 -22.87 2.90 6.78
CA LYS A 93 -24.14 3.58 7.12
C LYS A 93 -25.07 2.62 7.87
N CYS A 94 -25.33 1.43 7.30
CA CYS A 94 -26.16 0.40 7.93
C CYS A 94 -25.64 0.00 9.33
N ARG A 95 -24.32 -0.16 9.49
CA ARG A 95 -23.70 -0.47 10.79
C ARG A 95 -23.94 0.60 11.85
N ARG A 96 -23.89 1.89 11.47
CA ARG A 96 -24.16 2.99 12.41
C ARG A 96 -25.64 3.08 12.78
N GLU A 97 -26.53 2.86 11.82
CA GLU A 97 -27.98 2.91 12.04
C GLU A 97 -28.48 1.75 12.92
N THR A 98 -27.93 0.56 12.72
CA THR A 98 -28.33 -0.67 13.43
C THR A 98 -27.49 -0.97 14.67
N TRP A 99 -26.68 -0.01 15.12
CA TRP A 99 -25.78 -0.18 16.27
C TRP A 99 -24.87 -1.41 16.17
N TYR A 100 -24.39 -1.71 14.97
CA TYR A 100 -23.51 -2.85 14.66
C TYR A 100 -24.12 -4.23 14.97
N ALA A 101 -25.46 -4.36 14.89
CA ALA A 101 -26.13 -5.65 15.00
C ALA A 101 -25.69 -6.62 13.87
N PRO A 102 -25.10 -7.79 14.18
CA PRO A 102 -24.53 -8.72 13.19
C PRO A 102 -25.53 -9.26 12.15
N TRP A 103 -26.82 -9.34 12.48
CA TRP A 103 -27.85 -9.97 11.66
C TRP A 103 -28.63 -9.01 10.75
N LYS A 104 -28.38 -7.69 10.81
CA LYS A 104 -29.18 -6.70 10.06
C LYS A 104 -28.57 -6.25 8.74
N CYS A 105 -27.24 -6.21 8.62
CA CYS A 105 -26.53 -5.72 7.43
C CYS A 105 -25.80 -6.87 6.70
N THR A 106 -26.44 -8.04 6.59
CA THR A 106 -25.81 -9.25 6.04
C THR A 106 -25.59 -9.13 4.53
N ASP A 107 -26.54 -8.54 3.80
CA ASP A 107 -26.48 -8.46 2.34
C ASP A 107 -25.39 -7.49 1.86
N GLU A 108 -25.29 -6.32 2.50
CA GLU A 108 -24.23 -5.34 2.24
C GLU A 108 -22.86 -5.88 2.65
N ARG A 109 -22.81 -6.70 3.72
CA ARG A 109 -21.58 -7.36 4.15
C ARG A 109 -21.13 -8.40 3.12
N HIS A 110 -22.02 -9.27 2.69
CA HIS A 110 -21.70 -10.34 1.75
C HIS A 110 -21.36 -9.81 0.36
N SER A 111 -22.01 -8.75 -0.09
CA SER A 111 -21.64 -8.08 -1.35
C SER A 111 -20.24 -7.46 -1.29
N TYR A 112 -19.88 -6.79 -0.18
CA TYR A 112 -18.52 -6.26 0.02
C TYR A 112 -17.46 -7.38 0.03
N GLU A 113 -17.70 -8.46 0.77
CA GLU A 113 -16.79 -9.61 0.86
C GLU A 113 -16.62 -10.32 -0.50
N LYS A 114 -17.70 -10.46 -1.27
CA LYS A 114 -17.66 -11.01 -2.63
C LYS A 114 -16.80 -10.15 -3.56
N CYS A 115 -16.93 -8.83 -3.47
CA CYS A 115 -16.10 -7.92 -4.26
C CYS A 115 -14.61 -8.07 -3.93
N GLN A 116 -14.26 -8.08 -2.64
CA GLN A 116 -12.88 -8.29 -2.18
C GLN A 116 -12.31 -9.63 -2.65
N TYR A 117 -13.12 -10.69 -2.67
CA TYR A 117 -12.70 -11.99 -3.16
C TYR A 117 -12.38 -11.98 -4.66
N VAL A 118 -13.21 -11.31 -5.47
CA VAL A 118 -12.96 -11.16 -6.91
C VAL A 118 -11.70 -10.34 -7.16
N GLU A 119 -11.48 -9.25 -6.42
CA GLU A 119 -10.26 -8.45 -6.55
C GLU A 119 -9.01 -9.24 -6.14
N PHE A 120 -9.11 -10.02 -5.06
CA PHE A 120 -8.03 -10.90 -4.64
C PHE A 120 -7.66 -11.91 -5.73
N LYS A 121 -8.64 -12.53 -6.40
CA LYS A 121 -8.37 -13.42 -7.54
C LYS A 121 -7.64 -12.70 -8.68
N LYS A 122 -8.04 -11.47 -9.00
CA LYS A 122 -7.35 -10.65 -10.01
C LYS A 122 -5.88 -10.40 -9.63
N ARG A 123 -5.60 -10.10 -8.35
CA ARG A 123 -4.23 -9.91 -7.85
C ARG A 123 -3.41 -11.20 -7.88
N VAL A 124 -4.01 -12.35 -7.54
CA VAL A 124 -3.33 -13.66 -7.62
C VAL A 124 -3.04 -14.06 -9.06
N ALA A 125 -3.97 -13.83 -9.99
CA ALA A 125 -3.75 -14.10 -11.42
C ALA A 125 -2.56 -13.30 -11.97
N LYS A 126 -2.53 -11.98 -11.70
CA LYS A 126 -1.39 -11.13 -12.08
C LYS A 126 -0.08 -11.55 -11.43
N MET A 127 -0.14 -12.05 -10.20
CA MET A 127 1.04 -12.54 -9.49
C MET A 127 1.55 -13.86 -10.11
N ASN A 128 0.66 -14.76 -10.52
CA ASN A 128 1.02 -15.98 -11.24
C ASN A 128 1.64 -15.67 -12.61
N GLU A 129 1.04 -14.78 -13.40
CA GLU A 129 1.61 -14.31 -14.68
C GLU A 129 3.04 -13.76 -14.51
N LEU A 130 3.26 -12.94 -13.47
CA LEU A 130 4.59 -12.42 -13.18
C LEU A 130 5.58 -13.50 -12.74
N ARG A 131 5.14 -14.52 -12.01
CA ARG A 131 5.99 -15.64 -11.60
C ARG A 131 6.41 -16.49 -12.80
N GLU A 132 5.49 -16.76 -13.72
CA GLU A 132 5.77 -17.48 -14.97
C GLU A 132 6.77 -16.69 -15.82
N SER A 133 6.57 -15.36 -15.97
CA SER A 133 7.50 -14.50 -16.72
C SER A 133 8.90 -14.38 -16.11
N LYS A 134 9.04 -14.69 -14.81
CA LYS A 134 10.31 -14.62 -14.06
C LYS A 134 10.88 -16.00 -13.75
N GLU A 135 10.42 -17.04 -14.47
CA GLU A 135 10.88 -18.44 -14.32
C GLU A 135 10.83 -18.93 -12.86
N GLY A 136 9.83 -18.47 -12.09
CA GLY A 136 9.65 -18.89 -10.70
C GLY A 136 10.59 -18.25 -9.68
N ALA A 137 11.43 -17.28 -10.07
CA ALA A 137 12.30 -16.56 -9.15
C ALA A 137 11.47 -15.75 -8.13
N ARG A 138 11.39 -16.23 -6.89
CA ARG A 138 10.82 -15.51 -5.76
C ARG A 138 11.88 -14.54 -5.26
N SER A 139 11.76 -13.25 -5.59
CA SER A 139 12.58 -12.20 -4.96
C SER A 139 12.20 -12.18 -3.48
N ASN A 140 13.16 -12.54 -2.64
CA ASN A 140 13.07 -12.44 -1.17
C ASN A 140 13.75 -11.14 -0.75
#